data_AF-A0A1Z9C4B3-F1
#
_entry.id   AF-A0A1Z9C4B3-F1
#
_cell.length_a   1.000
_cell.length_b   1.000
_cell.length_c   1.000
_cell.angle_alpha   90.00
_cell.angle_beta   90.00
_cell.angle_gamma   90.00
#
_symmetry.space_group_name_H-M   'P 1'
#
loop_
_entity.id
_entity.type
_entity.pdbx_description
1 polymer ?
#
loop_
_entity_poly.entity_id
_entity_poly.type
_entity_poly.pdbx_seq_one_letter_code
_entity_poly.pdbx_strand_id
1 'polypeptide(L)' 'MYDETKHSEYKLRIAISIFLLSIITYAALFSELNGPAILEIIFIGSAFAILSLVHSCWAIRKITRKL' A
#
# COMPACT_ATOMS: atom_id res chain seq x y z
N MET A 1 -4.75 -2.41 21.27
CA MET A 1 -5.68 -3.48 21.69
C MET A 1 -5.89 -4.39 20.47
N TYR A 2 -5.43 -5.63 20.56
CA TYR A 2 -5.43 -6.62 19.47
C TYR A 2 -6.83 -7.23 19.40
N ASP A 3 -7.52 -7.03 18.29
CA ASP A 3 -8.92 -7.42 18.14
C ASP A 3 -9.06 -8.14 16.79
N GLU A 4 -9.58 -9.36 16.83
CA GLU A 4 -9.75 -10.24 15.67
C GLU A 4 -10.76 -9.67 14.65
N THR A 5 -11.55 -8.67 15.07
CA THR A 5 -12.38 -7.85 14.19
C THR A 5 -11.58 -6.97 13.21
N LYS A 6 -10.30 -6.69 13.49
CA LYS A 6 -9.43 -5.84 12.64
C LYS A 6 -8.86 -6.53 11.41
N HIS A 7 -9.16 -7.81 11.17
CA HIS A 7 -8.78 -8.49 9.93
C HIS A 7 -9.36 -7.77 8.69
N SER A 8 -10.56 -7.18 8.85
CA SER A 8 -11.19 -6.31 7.85
C SER A 8 -10.37 -5.03 7.61
N GLU A 9 -9.84 -4.39 8.66
CA GLU A 9 -8.99 -3.19 8.52
C GLU A 9 -7.69 -3.47 7.78
N TYR A 10 -7.06 -4.63 8.02
CA TYR A 10 -5.85 -5.02 7.29
C TYR A 10 -6.14 -5.38 5.84
N LYS A 11 -7.26 -6.05 5.54
CA LYS A 11 -7.73 -6.25 4.14
C LYS A 11 -8.01 -4.92 3.44
N LEU A 12 -8.63 -3.96 4.13
CA LEU A 12 -8.92 -2.63 3.61
C LEU A 12 -7.62 -1.84 3.36
N ARG A 13 -6.60 -1.96 4.22
CA ARG A 13 -5.26 -1.39 3.96
C ARG A 13 -4.58 -2.00 2.75
N ILE A 14 -4.73 -3.31 2.53
CA ILE A 14 -4.22 -3.97 1.31
C ILE A 14 -4.95 -3.43 0.09
N ALA A 15 -6.28 -3.34 0.12
CA ALA A 15 -7.08 -2.79 -0.96
C ALA A 15 -6.71 -1.33 -1.29
N ILE A 16 -6.56 -0.48 -0.27
CA ILE A 16 -6.12 0.91 -0.43
C ILE A 16 -4.69 0.98 -0.98
N SER A 17 -3.79 0.11 -0.52
CA SER A 17 -2.39 0.11 -0.99
C SER A 17 -2.32 -0.31 -2.46
N ILE A 18 -3.12 -1.30 -2.89
CA ILE A 18 -3.24 -1.69 -4.30
C ILE A 18 -3.83 -0.55 -5.13
N PHE A 19 -4.89 0.10 -4.63
CA PHE A 19 -5.52 1.24 -5.29
C PHE A 19 -4.54 2.42 -5.49
N LEU A 20 -3.77 2.75 -4.46
CA LEU A 20 -2.70 3.74 -4.54
C LEU A 20 -1.62 3.34 -5.55
N LEU A 21 -1.19 2.07 -5.55
CA LEU A 21 -0.20 1.57 -6.50
C LEU A 21 -0.70 1.71 -7.95
N SER A 22 -1.98 1.44 -8.21
CA SER A 22 -2.60 1.60 -9.52
C SER A 22 -2.64 3.06 -9.96
N ILE A 23 -3.00 3.99 -9.07
CA ILE A 23 -2.99 5.44 -9.38
C ILE A 23 -1.56 5.92 -9.65
N ILE A 24 -0.59 5.49 -8.85
CA ILE A 24 0.83 5.84 -9.04
C ILE A 24 1.33 5.29 -10.37
N THR A 25 0.97 4.05 -10.73
CA THR A 25 1.37 3.44 -12.01
C THR A 25 0.70 4.16 -13.19
N TYR A 26 -0.56 4.51 -13.07
CA TYR A 26 -1.27 5.30 -14.08
C TYR A 26 -0.63 6.68 -14.26
N ALA A 27 -0.32 7.36 -13.15
CA ALA A 27 0.41 8.62 -13.16
C ALA A 27 1.81 8.44 -13.77
N ALA A 28 2.53 7.36 -13.49
CA ALA A 28 3.84 7.11 -14.09
C ALA A 28 3.78 6.91 -15.61
N LEU A 29 2.71 6.29 -16.13
CA LEU A 29 2.58 5.93 -17.55
C LEU A 29 1.94 7.02 -18.42
N PHE A 30 0.95 7.75 -17.88
CA PHE A 30 0.14 8.70 -18.65
C PHE A 30 0.45 10.17 -18.33
N SER A 31 1.29 10.45 -17.34
CA SER A 31 1.69 11.82 -17.08
C SER A 31 2.82 12.23 -18.02
N GLU A 32 2.52 13.10 -18.99
CA GLU A 32 3.53 13.92 -19.68
C GLU A 32 4.16 15.00 -18.75
N LEU A 33 3.85 14.95 -17.46
CA LEU A 33 4.37 15.82 -16.43
C LEU A 33 5.85 15.50 -16.17
N ASN A 34 6.69 16.07 -17.01
CA ASN A 34 8.13 16.07 -16.88
C ASN A 34 8.53 17.04 -15.76
N GLY A 35 8.68 16.52 -14.54
CA GLY A 35 9.12 17.31 -13.40
C GLY A 35 9.60 16.46 -12.22
N PRO A 36 10.52 16.99 -11.38
CA PRO A 36 11.07 16.28 -10.23
C PRO A 36 9.98 15.84 -9.23
N ALA A 37 8.87 16.58 -9.15
CA ALA A 37 7.74 16.25 -8.29
C ALA A 37 7.10 14.90 -8.62
N ILE A 38 7.08 14.48 -9.89
CA ILE A 38 6.49 13.18 -10.26
C ILE A 38 7.39 12.01 -9.89
N LEU A 39 8.71 12.21 -9.97
CA LEU A 39 9.67 11.23 -9.49
C LEU A 39 9.52 11.02 -7.99
N GLU A 40 9.31 12.08 -7.21
CA GLU A 40 9.04 11.98 -5.77
C GLU A 40 7.73 11.24 -5.49
N ILE A 41 6.66 11.56 -6.22
CA ILE A 41 5.35 10.88 -6.05
C ILE A 41 5.47 9.39 -6.38
N ILE A 42 6.16 9.04 -7.47
CA ILE A 42 6.37 7.64 -7.83
C ILE A 42 7.25 6.96 -6.79
N PHE A 43 8.38 7.56 -6.40
CA PHE A 43 9.34 6.94 -5.50
C PHE A 43 8.82 6.81 -4.07
N ILE A 44 8.35 7.90 -3.46
CA ILE A 44 7.84 7.93 -2.08
C ILE A 44 6.49 7.21 -2.02
N GLY A 45 5.61 7.45 -3.01
CA GLY A 45 4.29 6.82 -3.07
C GLY A 45 4.38 5.30 -3.24
N SER A 46 5.24 4.82 -4.13
CA SER A 46 5.43 3.37 -4.32
C SER A 46 6.11 2.73 -3.10
N ALA A 47 7.15 3.36 -2.54
CA ALA A 47 7.81 2.87 -1.34
C ALA A 47 6.84 2.76 -0.15
N PHE A 48 6.01 3.79 0.06
CA PHE A 48 4.99 3.78 1.11
C PHE A 48 3.94 2.69 0.88
N ALA A 49 3.43 2.54 -0.35
CA ALA A 49 2.44 1.53 -0.68
C ALA A 49 2.99 0.10 -0.49
N ILE A 50 4.23 -0.16 -0.90
CA ILE A 50 4.90 -1.47 -0.73
C ILE A 50 5.09 -1.76 0.76
N LEU A 51 5.61 -0.81 1.55
CA LEU A 51 5.79 -0.97 2.99
C LEU A 51 4.46 -1.23 3.72
N SER A 52 3.40 -0.51 3.34
CA SER A 52 2.04 -0.69 3.88
C SER A 52 1.48 -2.08 3.54
N LEU A 53 1.72 -2.57 2.32
CA LEU A 53 1.34 -3.91 1.87
C LEU A 53 2.08 -4.99 2.67
N VAL A 54 3.41 -4.88 2.77
CA VAL A 54 4.24 -5.82 3.53
C VAL A 54 3.84 -5.84 5.00
N HIS A 55 3.62 -4.68 5.61
CA HIS A 55 3.17 -4.57 6.99
C HIS A 55 1.80 -5.23 7.20
N SER A 56 0.86 -5.02 6.29
CA SER A 56 -0.48 -5.61 6.36
C SER A 56 -0.44 -7.13 6.18
N CYS A 57 0.37 -7.63 5.22
CA CYS A 57 0.61 -9.07 5.06
C CYS A 57 1.30 -9.69 6.27
N TRP A 58 2.28 -9.02 6.85
CA TRP A 58 2.96 -9.48 8.06
C TRP A 58 2.01 -9.53 9.25
N ALA A 59 1.18 -8.51 9.43
CA ALA A 59 0.16 -8.47 10.48
C ALA A 59 -0.85 -9.62 10.33
N ILE A 60 -1.38 -9.84 9.12
CA ILE A 60 -2.27 -10.97 8.84
C ILE A 60 -1.58 -12.30 9.12
N ARG A 61 -0.35 -12.50 8.63
CA ARG A 61 0.40 -13.74 8.86
C ARG A 61 0.70 -13.98 10.33
N LYS A 62 0.93 -12.93 11.12
CA LYS A 62 1.11 -13.00 12.57
C LYS A 62 -0.19 -13.35 13.30
N ILE A 63 -1.33 -12.89 12.79
CA ILE A 63 -2.66 -13.29 13.28
C ILE A 63 -2.90 -14.77 12.99
N THR A 64 -2.69 -15.22 11.75
CA THR A 64 -2.89 -16.62 11.34
C THR A 64 -1.95 -17.60 12.05
N ARG A 65 -0.75 -17.19 12.47
CA ARG A 65 0.15 -18.07 13.25
C ARG A 65 -0.10 -18.06 14.76
N LYS A 66 -0.96 -17.16 15.27
CA LYS A 66 -1.33 -17.09 16.69
C LYS A 66 -2.64 -17.83 17.01
N LEU A 67 -3.47 -18.09 16.01
CA LEU A 67 -4.50 -19.15 16.04
C LEU A 67 -3.82 -20.51 15.82
#